data_AF-A0A8H3B692-F1
#
_entry.id   AF-A0A8H3B692-F1
#
_cell.length_a   1.000
_cell.length_b   1.000
_cell.length_c   1.000
_cell.angle_alpha   90.00
_cell.angle_beta   90.00
_cell.angle_gamma   90.00
#
_symmetry.space_group_name_H-M   'P 1'
#
loop_
_entity.id
_entity.type
_entity.pdbx_description
1 polymer ?
#
loop_
_entity_poly.entity_id
_entity_poly.type
_entity_poly.pdbx_seq_one_letter_code
_entity_poly.pdbx_strand_id
1 'polypeptide(L)'
;GNSTDKGTKVVSVELYEGLGKDDKTNSVESSSFSEKSVKMHAIQQSFLFPYPIVALGTTSTKFGISTKGLMLATCKNQIYHLHRRILDPRRPLQKPTAQDQEEMLFQYEPVLPPDTRRIVTHKNQVLGTKHIIGAPTLLESTSCVLAYGLDLFYTRVTPSGTFDLLGAGFNKLQLLLTIVGLSVAIVVVRPLVARKQLHAVWY
;
A
#
# COMPACT_ATOMS: atom_id res chain seq x y z
N GLY A 1 -2.89 6.36 -33.24
CA GLY A 1 -3.16 5.53 -32.05
C GLY A 1 -4.23 4.54 -32.44
N ASN A 2 -3.91 3.24 -32.46
CA ASN A 2 -4.82 2.21 -32.98
C ASN A 2 -5.99 1.98 -32.01
N SER A 3 -7.19 2.15 -32.54
CA SER A 3 -8.50 2.00 -31.91
C SER A 3 -8.97 0.53 -31.82
N THR A 4 -8.05 -0.41 -31.57
CA THR A 4 -8.35 -1.86 -31.67
C THR A 4 -8.19 -2.66 -30.38
N ASP A 5 -7.84 -2.04 -29.25
CA ASP A 5 -7.89 -2.70 -27.95
C ASP A 5 -9.21 -2.34 -27.24
N LYS A 6 -10.09 -3.34 -27.05
CA LYS A 6 -11.40 -3.19 -26.40
C LYS A 6 -11.32 -2.92 -24.88
N GLY A 7 -10.18 -2.48 -24.35
CA GLY A 7 -9.92 -2.27 -22.92
C GLY A 7 -9.40 -0.86 -22.61
N THR A 8 -9.51 -0.44 -21.35
CA THR A 8 -9.01 0.87 -20.91
C THR A 8 -7.52 0.80 -20.63
N LYS A 9 -6.75 1.68 -21.27
CA LYS A 9 -5.31 1.80 -21.05
C LYS A 9 -5.05 2.76 -19.88
N VAL A 10 -4.41 2.25 -18.82
CA VAL A 10 -3.96 3.03 -17.67
C VAL A 10 -2.46 3.26 -17.82
N VAL A 11 -2.00 4.50 -17.80
CA VAL A 11 -0.56 4.82 -17.92
C VAL A 11 -0.06 5.38 -16.59
N SER A 12 1.02 4.80 -16.08
CA SER A 12 1.72 5.28 -14.90
C SER A 12 3.02 5.94 -15.34
N VAL A 13 3.25 7.16 -14.87
CA VAL A 13 4.49 7.91 -15.12
C VAL A 13 5.04 8.33 -13.76
N GLU A 14 6.32 8.08 -13.56
CA GLU A 14 7.08 8.52 -12.39
C GLU A 14 8.21 9.42 -12.83
N LEU A 15 8.45 10.47 -12.03
CA LEU A 15 9.46 11.48 -12.29
C LEU A 15 10.54 11.36 -11.22
N TYR A 16 11.78 11.21 -11.65
CA TYR A 16 12.98 11.08 -10.82
C TYR A 16 13.90 12.26 -11.06
N GLU A 17 14.61 12.69 -10.01
CA GLU A 17 15.69 13.67 -10.16
C GLU A 17 16.98 12.99 -10.66
N GLY A 18 17.78 13.75 -11.41
CA GLY A 18 19.03 13.24 -11.99
C GLY A 18 18.83 12.32 -13.19
N LEU A 19 19.92 12.01 -13.87
CA LEU A 19 19.94 11.09 -15.02
C LEU A 19 20.66 9.76 -14.72
N GLY A 20 21.46 9.74 -13.65
CA GLY A 20 22.27 8.60 -13.24
C GLY A 20 21.85 8.00 -11.90
N LYS A 21 22.46 6.85 -11.57
CA LYS A 21 22.34 6.26 -10.23
C LYS A 21 23.02 7.19 -9.21
N ASP A 22 22.31 7.48 -8.11
CA ASP A 22 22.77 8.36 -7.03
C ASP A 22 23.09 9.81 -7.46
N ASP A 23 22.48 10.27 -8.56
CA ASP A 23 22.61 11.64 -9.07
C ASP A 23 21.58 12.58 -8.42
N LYS A 24 21.97 13.24 -7.32
CA LYS A 24 21.09 14.17 -6.58
C LYS A 24 21.26 15.59 -7.09
N THR A 25 20.17 16.18 -7.59
CA THR A 25 20.17 17.58 -8.07
C THR A 25 19.60 18.57 -7.05
N ASN A 26 19.24 18.11 -5.85
CA ASN A 26 18.58 18.88 -4.78
C ASN A 26 17.33 19.62 -5.31
N SER A 27 16.53 18.92 -6.10
CA SER A 27 15.39 19.48 -6.83
C SER A 27 14.28 20.05 -5.93
N VAL A 28 14.24 19.64 -4.67
CA VAL A 28 13.26 20.09 -3.66
C VAL A 28 13.56 21.51 -3.15
N GLU A 29 14.84 21.87 -3.04
CA GLU A 29 15.28 23.19 -2.57
C GLU A 29 15.45 24.19 -3.74
N SER A 30 15.43 23.70 -4.97
CA SER A 30 15.62 24.52 -6.16
C SER A 30 14.32 25.17 -6.63
N SER A 31 14.46 26.40 -7.11
CA SER A 31 13.35 27.13 -7.74
C SER A 31 12.86 26.41 -8.99
N SER A 32 11.56 26.49 -9.29
CA SER A 32 10.98 25.99 -10.55
C SER A 32 11.60 26.63 -11.80
N PHE A 33 12.25 27.78 -11.66
CA PHE A 33 12.97 28.47 -12.74
C PHE A 33 14.42 28.02 -12.92
N SER A 34 14.94 27.15 -12.04
CA SER A 34 16.32 26.65 -12.15
C SER A 34 16.41 25.56 -13.22
N GLU A 35 17.40 25.64 -14.11
CA GLU A 35 17.68 24.60 -15.12
C GLU A 35 17.91 23.21 -14.51
N LYS A 36 18.41 23.14 -13.26
CA LYS A 36 18.59 21.89 -12.52
C LYS A 36 17.25 21.21 -12.18
N SER A 37 16.23 21.99 -11.89
CA SER A 37 14.86 21.51 -11.63
C SER A 37 14.17 20.99 -12.90
N VAL A 38 14.62 21.42 -14.08
CA VAL A 38 14.03 21.03 -15.37
C VAL A 38 14.52 19.65 -15.84
N LYS A 39 15.69 19.22 -15.38
CA LYS A 39 16.27 17.91 -15.75
C LYS A 39 15.66 16.81 -14.88
N MET A 40 14.49 16.32 -15.29
CA MET A 40 13.77 15.21 -14.68
C MET A 40 13.82 13.98 -15.59
N HIS A 41 14.09 12.82 -15.00
CA HIS A 41 14.01 11.54 -15.68
C HIS A 41 12.63 10.92 -15.50
N ALA A 42 11.90 10.69 -16.60
CA ALA A 42 10.57 10.11 -16.56
C ALA A 42 10.59 8.63 -16.92
N ILE A 43 10.07 7.78 -16.03
CA ILE A 43 9.85 6.36 -16.28
C ILE A 43 8.37 6.14 -16.46
N GLN A 44 7.97 5.47 -17.54
CA GLN A 44 6.56 5.23 -17.85
C GLN A 44 6.28 3.79 -18.20
N GLN A 45 5.11 3.32 -17.80
CA GLN A 45 4.61 2.02 -18.19
C GLN A 45 3.09 2.03 -18.30
N SER A 46 2.56 1.27 -19.25
CA SER A 46 1.12 1.23 -19.53
C SER A 46 0.52 -0.12 -19.20
N PHE A 47 -0.63 -0.12 -18.58
CA PHE A 47 -1.39 -1.27 -18.17
C PHE A 47 -2.75 -1.30 -18.89
N LEU A 48 -3.31 -2.48 -19.08
CA LEU A 48 -4.62 -2.70 -19.65
C LEU A 48 -5.58 -3.13 -18.54
N PHE A 49 -6.68 -2.40 -18.39
CA PHE A 49 -7.77 -2.74 -17.49
C PHE A 49 -9.01 -3.13 -18.32
N PRO A 50 -9.69 -4.26 -18.00
CA PRO A 50 -10.72 -4.83 -18.87
C PRO A 50 -12.03 -4.04 -18.92
N TYR A 51 -12.25 -3.09 -18.00
CA TYR A 51 -13.49 -2.32 -17.92
C TYR A 51 -13.26 -0.83 -18.13
N PRO A 52 -14.21 -0.11 -18.77
CA PRO A 52 -14.23 1.34 -18.80
C PRO A 52 -14.18 1.95 -17.40
N ILE A 53 -13.25 2.89 -17.20
CA ILE A 53 -13.10 3.66 -15.97
C ILE A 53 -13.92 4.95 -16.11
N VAL A 54 -14.82 5.20 -15.15
CA VAL A 54 -15.73 6.35 -15.13
C VAL A 54 -15.19 7.47 -14.26
N ALA A 55 -14.61 7.13 -13.10
CA ALA A 55 -14.03 8.10 -12.17
C ALA A 55 -12.77 7.54 -11.52
N LEU A 56 -11.87 8.45 -11.15
CA LEU A 56 -10.62 8.17 -10.47
C LEU A 56 -10.55 8.96 -9.16
N GLY A 57 -9.93 8.38 -8.16
CA GLY A 57 -9.56 9.07 -6.93
C GLY A 57 -8.34 8.43 -6.29
N THR A 58 -7.71 9.11 -5.35
CA THR A 58 -6.57 8.57 -4.60
C THR A 58 -6.86 8.60 -3.11
N THR A 59 -6.25 7.68 -2.37
CA THR A 59 -6.28 7.72 -0.91
C THR A 59 -5.33 8.79 -0.40
N SER A 60 -5.71 9.40 0.71
CA SER A 60 -4.91 10.41 1.40
C SER A 60 -4.84 10.08 2.88
N THR A 61 -3.63 10.10 3.45
CA THR A 61 -3.36 9.85 4.87
C THR A 61 -2.67 11.07 5.47
N LYS A 62 -2.62 11.16 6.80
CA LYS A 62 -2.26 12.38 7.53
C LYS A 62 -0.82 12.79 7.24
N PHE A 63 0.10 11.83 7.21
CA PHE A 63 1.54 12.05 7.00
C PHE A 63 2.03 11.55 5.64
N GLY A 64 1.16 10.88 4.86
CA GLY A 64 1.55 10.31 3.57
C GLY A 64 2.56 9.16 3.67
N ILE A 65 2.63 8.51 4.83
CA ILE A 65 3.54 7.37 5.09
C ILE A 65 2.96 6.09 4.51
N SER A 66 1.64 5.88 4.67
CA SER A 66 0.97 4.74 4.05
C SER A 66 1.03 4.88 2.52
N THR A 67 1.22 3.74 1.85
CA THR A 67 1.24 3.65 0.39
C THR A 67 -0.03 4.24 -0.21
N LYS A 68 0.09 4.97 -1.32
CA LYS A 68 -1.09 5.49 -2.00
C LYS A 68 -1.91 4.36 -2.64
N GLY A 69 -3.22 4.42 -2.48
CA GLY A 69 -4.18 3.59 -3.18
C GLY A 69 -4.86 4.39 -4.28
N LEU A 70 -5.01 3.79 -5.46
CA LEU A 70 -5.81 4.33 -6.56
C LEU A 70 -7.21 3.72 -6.50
N MET A 71 -8.22 4.57 -6.43
CA MET A 71 -9.62 4.21 -6.51
C MET A 71 -10.10 4.35 -7.95
N LEU A 72 -10.66 3.27 -8.50
CA LEU A 72 -11.19 3.20 -9.85
C LEU A 72 -12.68 2.89 -9.81
N ALA A 73 -13.54 3.83 -10.21
CA ALA A 73 -14.94 3.51 -10.50
C ALA A 73 -15.07 3.00 -11.93
N THR A 74 -15.82 1.90 -12.10
CA THR A 74 -16.07 1.27 -13.40
C THR A 74 -17.50 1.48 -13.86
N CYS A 75 -17.76 1.26 -15.15
CA CYS A 75 -19.12 1.30 -15.70
C CYS A 75 -20.06 0.21 -15.14
N LYS A 76 -19.53 -0.76 -14.39
CA LYS A 76 -20.32 -1.78 -13.67
C LYS A 76 -20.79 -1.32 -12.29
N ASN A 77 -20.70 -0.02 -11.97
CA ASN A 77 -21.06 0.56 -10.67
C ASN A 77 -20.26 -0.05 -9.51
N GLN A 78 -19.03 -0.46 -9.80
CA GLN A 78 -18.08 -1.04 -8.84
C GLN A 78 -16.86 -0.15 -8.70
N ILE A 79 -16.40 0.02 -7.46
CA ILE A 79 -15.20 0.79 -7.12
C ILE A 79 -14.10 -0.18 -6.69
N TYR A 80 -13.00 -0.19 -7.43
CA TYR A 80 -11.81 -0.96 -7.13
C TYR A 80 -10.79 -0.12 -6.36
N HIS A 81 -10.12 -0.75 -5.40
CA HIS A 81 -8.95 -0.20 -4.72
C HIS A 81 -7.68 -0.92 -5.19
N LEU A 82 -6.85 -0.22 -5.95
CA LEU A 82 -5.57 -0.71 -6.44
C LEU A 82 -4.42 -0.11 -5.64
N HIS A 83 -3.55 -0.97 -5.13
CA HIS A 83 -2.33 -0.53 -4.46
C HIS A 83 -1.33 0.07 -5.46
N ARG A 84 -0.67 1.18 -5.11
CA ARG A 84 0.30 1.88 -6.00
C ARG A 84 1.34 0.95 -6.62
N ARG A 85 1.89 0.02 -5.84
CA ARG A 85 2.92 -0.97 -6.27
C ARG A 85 2.50 -1.84 -7.47
N ILE A 86 1.20 -1.99 -7.75
CA ILE A 86 0.72 -2.70 -8.94
C ILE A 86 0.94 -1.85 -10.20
N LEU A 87 0.86 -0.53 -10.07
CA LEU A 87 1.00 0.46 -11.13
C LEU A 87 2.40 1.09 -11.12
N ASP A 88 3.38 0.38 -10.58
CA ASP A 88 4.77 0.83 -10.57
C ASP A 88 5.39 0.64 -11.97
N PRO A 89 5.89 1.72 -12.62
CA PRO A 89 6.48 1.66 -13.95
C PRO A 89 7.91 1.10 -13.98
N ARG A 90 8.51 0.80 -12.82
CA ARG A 90 9.83 0.16 -12.72
C ARG A 90 9.75 -1.36 -12.76
N ARG A 91 8.56 -1.95 -12.86
CA ARG A 91 8.38 -3.40 -12.88
C ARG A 91 9.08 -4.01 -14.11
N PRO A 92 10.01 -4.96 -13.93
CA PRO A 92 10.80 -5.50 -15.02
C PRO A 92 9.94 -6.36 -15.95
N LEU A 93 10.17 -6.28 -17.26
CA LEU A 93 9.49 -7.11 -18.27
C LEU A 93 9.89 -8.60 -18.14
N GLN A 94 11.14 -8.83 -17.78
CA GLN A 94 11.73 -10.17 -17.58
C GLN A 94 11.63 -10.60 -16.10
N LYS A 95 12.15 -11.79 -15.79
CA LYS A 95 12.24 -12.27 -14.42
C LYS A 95 13.02 -11.26 -13.56
N PRO A 96 12.54 -10.89 -12.36
CA PRO A 96 13.18 -9.89 -11.53
C PRO A 96 14.62 -10.28 -11.18
N THR A 97 15.54 -9.32 -11.32
CA THR A 97 16.94 -9.47 -10.89
C THR A 97 17.04 -9.45 -9.35
N ALA A 98 18.21 -9.77 -8.79
CA ALA A 98 18.42 -9.71 -7.33
C ALA A 98 18.15 -8.30 -6.77
N GLN A 99 18.61 -7.26 -7.48
CA GLN A 99 18.38 -5.87 -7.09
C GLN A 99 16.89 -5.50 -7.14
N ASP A 100 16.16 -5.95 -8.16
CA ASP A 100 14.70 -5.74 -8.23
C ASP A 100 13.98 -6.41 -7.07
N GLN A 101 14.43 -7.60 -6.67
CA GLN A 101 13.83 -8.36 -5.56
C GLN A 101 14.11 -7.72 -4.19
N GLU A 102 15.27 -7.09 -4.00
CA GLU A 102 15.59 -6.30 -2.80
C GLU A 102 14.61 -5.14 -2.63
N GLU A 103 14.24 -4.47 -3.73
CA GLU A 103 13.20 -3.42 -3.75
C GLU A 103 11.77 -3.97 -3.74
N MET A 104 11.61 -5.30 -3.65
CA MET A 104 10.32 -5.98 -3.69
C MET A 104 9.55 -5.69 -5.00
N LEU A 105 10.26 -5.43 -6.10
CA LEU A 105 9.63 -5.35 -7.42
C LEU A 105 9.26 -6.76 -7.91
N PHE A 106 8.15 -6.82 -8.64
CA PHE A 106 7.67 -8.06 -9.23
C PHE A 106 7.45 -7.87 -10.72
N GLN A 107 7.59 -8.98 -11.45
CA GLN A 107 7.55 -9.00 -12.90
C GLN A 107 6.33 -8.24 -13.42
N TYR A 108 6.52 -7.40 -14.42
CA TYR A 108 5.48 -6.65 -15.07
C TYR A 108 4.46 -7.57 -15.72
N GLU A 109 3.19 -7.26 -15.48
CA GLU A 109 2.05 -7.91 -16.11
C GLU A 109 1.22 -6.80 -16.79
N PRO A 110 1.07 -6.83 -18.12
CA PRO A 110 0.40 -5.76 -18.86
C PRO A 110 -1.08 -5.68 -18.54
N VAL A 111 -1.73 -6.81 -18.26
CA VAL A 111 -3.16 -6.86 -17.97
C VAL A 111 -3.35 -6.82 -16.46
N LEU A 112 -4.14 -5.87 -15.98
CA LEU A 112 -4.53 -5.79 -14.58
C LEU A 112 -5.70 -6.75 -14.32
N PRO A 113 -5.51 -7.84 -13.55
CA PRO A 113 -6.58 -8.79 -13.32
C PRO A 113 -7.71 -8.11 -12.50
N PRO A 114 -8.98 -8.25 -12.92
CA PRO A 114 -10.12 -7.72 -12.19
C PRO A 114 -10.41 -8.62 -10.97
N ASP A 115 -9.63 -8.44 -9.91
CA ASP A 115 -9.79 -9.18 -8.66
C ASP A 115 -10.98 -8.65 -7.84
N THR A 116 -11.95 -9.52 -7.57
CA THR A 116 -13.15 -9.19 -6.78
C THR A 116 -12.82 -8.82 -5.34
N ARG A 117 -11.70 -9.29 -4.79
CA ARG A 117 -11.24 -8.95 -3.43
C ARG A 117 -10.84 -7.48 -3.30
N ARG A 118 -10.56 -6.80 -4.42
CA ARG A 118 -10.19 -5.39 -4.47
C ARG A 118 -11.39 -4.47 -4.62
N ILE A 119 -12.60 -5.01 -4.75
CA ILE A 119 -13.84 -4.24 -4.87
C ILE A 119 -14.25 -3.74 -3.48
N VAL A 120 -14.24 -2.43 -3.29
CA VAL A 120 -14.64 -1.82 -2.02
C VAL A 120 -16.15 -1.84 -1.86
N THR A 121 -16.88 -1.65 -2.97
CA THR A 121 -18.34 -1.68 -3.10
C THR A 121 -18.88 -3.11 -3.23
N HIS A 122 -18.35 -4.06 -2.46
CA HIS A 122 -18.67 -5.49 -2.58
C HIS A 122 -20.12 -5.84 -2.20
N LYS A 123 -20.74 -5.07 -1.30
CA LYS A 123 -22.14 -5.24 -0.86
C LYS A 123 -23.12 -4.30 -1.57
N ASN A 124 -22.69 -3.05 -1.81
CA ASN A 124 -23.54 -1.99 -2.29
C ASN A 124 -22.96 -1.46 -3.60
N GLN A 125 -23.66 -1.66 -4.72
CA GLN A 125 -23.31 -1.01 -5.98
C GLN A 125 -23.62 0.49 -5.89
N VAL A 126 -22.81 1.31 -6.56
CA VAL A 126 -22.91 2.78 -6.48
C VAL A 126 -23.15 3.31 -7.88
N LEU A 127 -24.39 3.69 -8.18
CA LEU A 127 -24.76 4.14 -9.51
C LEU A 127 -24.26 5.57 -9.75
N GLY A 128 -23.85 5.83 -10.99
CA GLY A 128 -23.55 7.18 -11.46
C GLY A 128 -22.42 7.87 -10.69
N THR A 129 -21.39 7.13 -10.25
CA THR A 129 -20.22 7.70 -9.56
C THR A 129 -19.48 8.66 -10.49
N LYS A 130 -19.38 9.95 -10.11
CA LYS A 130 -18.67 10.98 -10.90
C LYS A 130 -17.33 11.36 -10.29
N HIS A 131 -17.25 11.35 -8.96
CA HIS A 131 -16.08 11.79 -8.23
C HIS A 131 -15.78 10.84 -7.07
N ILE A 132 -14.49 10.66 -6.79
CA ILE A 132 -14.00 9.92 -5.63
C ILE A 132 -12.98 10.79 -4.91
N ILE A 133 -13.19 11.04 -3.62
CA ILE A 133 -12.30 11.84 -2.79
C ILE A 133 -11.82 10.99 -1.62
N GLY A 134 -10.51 10.97 -1.40
CA GLY A 134 -9.87 10.41 -0.21
C GLY A 134 -9.50 11.51 0.78
N ALA A 135 -9.84 11.33 2.05
CA ALA A 135 -9.51 12.23 3.15
C ALA A 135 -8.76 11.47 4.25
N PRO A 136 -7.78 12.12 4.90
CA PRO A 136 -7.03 11.51 5.99
C PRO A 136 -7.89 11.27 7.22
N THR A 137 -7.49 10.30 8.03
CA THR A 137 -8.07 10.06 9.35
C THR A 137 -7.04 10.34 10.45
N LEU A 138 -7.42 10.14 11.71
CA LEU A 138 -6.50 10.26 12.84
C LEU A 138 -5.39 9.19 12.82
N LEU A 139 -5.71 8.00 12.30
CA LEU A 139 -4.76 6.89 12.16
C LEU A 139 -4.12 6.95 10.78
N GLU A 140 -2.81 6.73 10.71
CA GLU A 140 -2.05 6.86 9.46
C GLU A 140 -2.35 5.70 8.50
N SER A 141 -2.62 4.52 9.05
CA SER A 141 -3.00 3.31 8.31
C SER A 141 -4.39 3.38 7.66
N THR A 142 -5.24 4.38 7.95
CA THR A 142 -6.60 4.49 7.42
C THR A 142 -6.86 5.79 6.66
N SER A 143 -7.60 5.67 5.55
CA SER A 143 -8.11 6.78 4.75
C SER A 143 -9.64 6.66 4.59
N CYS A 144 -10.34 7.77 4.74
CA CYS A 144 -11.77 7.89 4.45
C CYS A 144 -11.95 8.11 2.96
N VAL A 145 -12.81 7.34 2.29
CA VAL A 145 -13.09 7.50 0.88
C VAL A 145 -14.59 7.74 0.68
N LEU A 146 -14.90 8.84 0.01
CA LEU A 146 -16.25 9.21 -0.39
C LEU A 146 -16.34 9.20 -1.92
N ALA A 147 -17.20 8.35 -2.45
CA ALA A 147 -17.60 8.36 -3.84
C ALA A 147 -18.98 9.00 -3.95
N TYR A 148 -19.13 9.96 -4.87
CA TYR A 148 -20.39 10.68 -5.04
C TYR A 148 -20.71 10.96 -6.50
N GLY A 149 -22.00 11.11 -6.78
CA GLY A 149 -22.55 11.38 -8.10
C GLY A 149 -24.08 11.33 -8.04
N LEU A 150 -24.67 10.28 -8.61
CA LEU A 150 -26.09 9.97 -8.37
C LEU A 150 -26.27 9.43 -6.94
N ASP A 151 -25.52 8.38 -6.60
CA ASP A 151 -25.48 7.81 -5.25
C ASP A 151 -24.30 8.34 -4.44
N LEU A 152 -24.42 8.25 -3.12
CA LEU A 152 -23.36 8.56 -2.16
C LEU A 152 -22.88 7.27 -1.51
N PHE A 153 -21.57 7.02 -1.55
CA PHE A 153 -20.95 5.87 -0.91
C PHE A 153 -19.73 6.27 -0.12
N TYR A 154 -19.74 5.93 1.16
CA TYR A 154 -18.65 6.19 2.09
C TYR A 154 -18.07 4.89 2.62
N THR A 155 -16.75 4.83 2.72
CA THR A 155 -16.04 3.69 3.28
C THR A 155 -14.70 4.12 3.85
N ARG A 156 -14.13 3.29 4.73
CA ARG A 156 -12.74 3.42 5.18
C ARG A 156 -11.90 2.36 4.52
N VAL A 157 -10.73 2.76 4.05
CA VAL A 157 -9.77 1.86 3.40
C VAL A 157 -8.43 1.94 4.12
N THR A 158 -7.69 0.83 4.07
CA THR A 158 -6.36 0.69 4.66
C THR A 158 -5.36 0.37 3.56
N PRO A 159 -4.73 1.37 2.93
CA PRO A 159 -3.91 1.16 1.74
C PRO A 159 -2.75 0.17 1.97
N SER A 160 -2.06 0.27 3.12
CA SER A 160 -0.96 -0.64 3.51
C SER A 160 -1.36 -1.67 4.57
N GLY A 161 -2.66 -1.87 4.80
CA GLY A 161 -3.16 -2.61 5.96
C GLY A 161 -3.09 -1.80 7.26
N THR A 162 -3.59 -2.38 8.35
CA THR A 162 -3.65 -1.74 9.67
C THR A 162 -2.36 -1.98 10.47
N PHE A 163 -1.44 -1.03 10.45
CA PHE A 163 -0.20 -1.10 11.24
C PHE A 163 -0.26 -0.32 12.57
N ASP A 164 -1.21 0.62 12.71
CA ASP A 164 -1.39 1.41 13.95
C ASP A 164 -2.46 0.82 14.88
N LEU A 165 -3.06 -0.32 14.49
CA LEU A 165 -4.15 -0.96 15.22
C LEU A 165 -3.84 -2.44 15.41
N LEU A 166 -4.14 -2.96 16.60
CA LEU A 166 -4.15 -4.40 16.83
C LEU A 166 -5.24 -5.04 15.98
N GLY A 167 -4.87 -6.06 15.20
CA GLY A 167 -5.82 -6.80 14.39
C GLY A 167 -6.93 -7.45 15.22
N ALA A 168 -8.14 -7.52 14.67
CA ALA A 168 -9.30 -8.12 15.35
C ALA A 168 -9.06 -9.61 15.73
N GLY A 169 -8.19 -10.31 15.00
CA GLY A 169 -7.82 -11.70 15.28
C GLY A 169 -6.68 -11.88 16.30
N PHE A 170 -6.22 -10.82 16.97
CA PHE A 170 -5.14 -10.94 17.95
C PHE A 170 -5.56 -11.79 19.16
N ASN A 171 -4.87 -12.91 19.39
CA ASN A 171 -5.20 -13.85 20.46
C ASN A 171 -4.73 -13.36 21.83
N LYS A 172 -5.53 -12.49 22.44
CA LYS A 172 -5.27 -11.93 23.77
C LYS A 172 -5.17 -13.00 24.86
N LEU A 173 -5.92 -14.10 24.72
CA LEU A 173 -5.91 -15.19 25.69
C LEU A 173 -4.56 -15.92 25.69
N GLN A 174 -4.05 -16.26 24.51
CA GLN A 174 -2.73 -16.88 24.40
C GLN A 174 -1.63 -15.99 24.99
N LEU A 175 -1.68 -14.68 24.71
CA LEU A 175 -0.73 -13.72 25.29
C LEU A 175 -0.78 -13.74 26.83
N LEU A 176 -1.98 -13.71 27.42
CA LEU A 176 -2.12 -13.74 28.88
C LEU A 176 -1.62 -15.06 29.47
N LEU A 177 -1.93 -16.19 28.82
CA LEU A 177 -1.48 -17.50 29.27
C LEU A 177 0.05 -17.64 29.24
N THR A 178 0.73 -17.10 28.22
CA THR A 178 2.20 -17.15 28.18
C THR A 178 2.83 -16.27 29.25
N ILE A 179 2.28 -15.08 29.51
CA ILE A 179 2.75 -14.19 30.59
C ILE A 179 2.63 -14.89 31.95
N VAL A 180 1.47 -15.50 32.22
CA VAL A 180 1.23 -16.23 33.48
C VAL A 180 2.15 -17.45 33.58
N GLY A 181 2.25 -18.26 32.52
CA GLY A 181 3.09 -19.45 32.49
C GLY A 181 4.57 -19.13 32.74
N LEU A 182 5.11 -18.09 32.07
CA LEU A 182 6.48 -17.64 32.29
C LEU A 182 6.69 -17.08 33.71
N SER A 183 5.72 -16.33 34.24
CA SER A 183 5.80 -15.80 35.60
C SER A 183 5.88 -16.93 36.64
N VAL A 184 5.03 -17.96 36.52
CA VAL A 184 5.06 -19.14 37.39
C VAL A 184 6.39 -19.89 37.24
N ALA A 185 6.86 -20.10 36.00
CA ALA A 185 8.13 -20.76 35.75
C ALA A 185 9.30 -20.03 36.43
N ILE A 186 9.35 -18.70 36.36
CA ILE A 186 10.40 -17.89 37.03
C ILE A 186 10.34 -18.07 38.55
N VAL A 187 9.15 -18.04 39.16
CA VAL A 187 8.99 -18.20 40.62
C VAL A 187 9.47 -19.58 41.08
N VAL A 188 9.20 -20.63 40.29
CA VAL A 188 9.63 -22.01 40.61
C VAL A 188 11.14 -22.19 40.39
N VAL A 189 11.69 -21.64 39.31
CA VAL A 189 13.11 -21.82 38.94
C VAL A 189 14.04 -20.99 39.82
N ARG A 190 13.63 -19.80 40.27
CA ARG A 190 14.44 -18.92 41.15
C ARG A 190 15.08 -19.63 42.36
N PRO A 191 14.32 -20.32 43.24
CA PRO A 191 14.93 -21.00 44.39
C PRO A 191 15.82 -22.18 43.98
N LEU A 192 15.51 -22.87 42.89
CA LEU A 192 16.33 -23.97 42.37
C LEU A 192 17.70 -23.47 41.89
N VAL A 193 17.73 -22.34 41.19
CA VAL A 193 18.97 -21.71 40.74
C VAL A 193 19.77 -21.16 41.92
N ALA A 194 19.13 -20.49 42.87
CA ALA A 194 19.81 -20.00 44.08
C ALA A 194 20.47 -21.13 44.87
N ARG A 195 19.78 -22.27 45.02
CA ARG A 195 20.34 -23.48 45.64
C ARG A 195 21.52 -24.04 44.86
N LYS A 196 21.42 -24.14 43.53
CA LYS A 196 22.53 -24.61 42.68
C LYS A 196 23.75 -23.70 42.75
N GLN A 197 23.56 -22.38 42.75
CA GLN A 197 24.65 -21.41 42.87
C GLN A 197 25.35 -21.49 44.23
N LEU A 198 24.61 -21.60 45.32
CA LEU A 198 25.20 -21.81 46.65
C LEU A 198 26.02 -23.11 46.71
N HIS A 199 25.50 -24.20 46.16
CA HIS A 199 26.22 -25.48 46.09
C HIS A 199 27.50 -25.42 45.26
N ALA A 200 27.54 -24.62 44.19
CA ALA A 200 28.72 -24.44 43.34
C ALA A 200 29.78 -23.49 43.92
N VAL A 201 29.48 -22.78 45.00
CA VAL A 201 30.42 -21.89 45.70
C VAL A 201 30.99 -22.55 46.97
N TRP A 202 30.21 -23.43 47.62
CA TRP A 202 30.58 -24.07 48.89
C TRP A 202 31.16 -25.49 48.70
N TYR A 203 31.34 -25.90 47.44
CA TYR A 203 32.13 -27.03 46.96
C TYR A 203 32.69 -26.65 45.57
#